data_AF-A0A2M7U733-F1
#
_entry.id   AF-A0A2M7U733-F1
#
_cell.length_a   1.000
_cell.length_b   1.000
_cell.length_c   1.000
_cell.angle_alpha   90.00
_cell.angle_beta   90.00
_cell.angle_gamma   90.00
#
_symmetry.space_group_name_H-M   'P 1'
#
loop_
_entity.id
_entity.type
_entity.pdbx_description
1 polymer ?
#
loop_
_entity_poly.entity_id
_entity_poly.type
_entity_poly.pdbx_seq_one_letter_code
_entity_poly.pdbx_strand_id
1 'polypeptide(L)'
;MKKILICLLLFFSIVFAVNAEEIKSFQSDIKINKDGTIDVKETITYDFGDLYRHGIYRNIPYIKTNQDGKKLQLDFSSFSVTDENNLSYRYSRSTINNNIQLKIGDSNMTVTGVHSYVISYRVGGALTYFSDHDELYWNVTGNEWDVPINYVNSEITLPYFSSKVEKNNDSS
;
A
#
# COMPACT_ATOMS: atom_id res chain seq x y z
N MET A 1 13.36 -66.22 32.02
CA MET A 1 12.28 -65.36 31.47
C MET A 1 12.55 -63.90 31.88
N LYS A 2 12.98 -63.04 30.96
CA LYS A 2 13.10 -61.58 31.21
C LYS A 2 12.26 -60.86 30.16
N LYS A 3 11.17 -60.21 30.58
CA LYS A 3 10.32 -59.38 29.71
C LYS A 3 10.96 -57.99 29.64
N ILE A 4 11.41 -57.57 28.47
CA ILE A 4 11.88 -56.21 28.23
C ILE A 4 10.64 -55.38 27.85
N LEU A 5 10.31 -54.42 28.70
CA LEU A 5 9.23 -53.46 28.46
C LEU A 5 9.81 -52.30 27.65
N ILE A 6 9.49 -52.22 26.36
CA ILE A 6 9.84 -51.08 25.52
C ILE A 6 8.83 -49.98 25.80
N CYS A 7 9.26 -48.95 26.52
CA CYS A 7 8.48 -47.75 26.77
C CYS A 7 8.65 -46.81 25.56
N LEU A 8 7.64 -46.74 24.70
CA LEU A 8 7.64 -45.84 23.54
C LEU A 8 7.34 -44.42 24.05
N LEU A 9 8.37 -43.60 24.25
CA LEU A 9 8.22 -42.19 24.59
C LEU A 9 7.71 -41.42 23.36
N LEU A 10 6.40 -41.22 23.29
CA LEU A 10 5.76 -40.28 22.36
C LEU A 10 6.10 -38.85 22.82
N PHE A 11 7.11 -38.25 22.20
CA PHE A 11 7.37 -36.81 22.32
C PHE A 11 6.26 -36.06 21.58
N PHE A 12 5.24 -35.63 22.31
CA PHE A 12 4.20 -34.76 21.80
C PHE A 12 4.74 -33.33 21.79
N SER A 13 5.29 -32.89 20.65
CA SER A 13 5.70 -31.50 20.47
C SER A 13 4.45 -30.63 20.45
N ILE A 14 4.24 -29.85 21.52
CA ILE A 14 3.23 -28.79 21.52
C ILE A 14 3.75 -27.69 20.59
N VAL A 15 3.18 -27.62 19.39
CA VAL A 15 3.43 -26.52 18.47
C VAL A 15 2.57 -25.35 18.95
N PHE A 16 3.17 -24.38 19.64
CA PHE A 16 2.52 -23.10 19.88
C PHE A 16 2.49 -22.33 18.56
N ALA A 17 1.30 -22.08 18.03
CA ALA A 17 1.13 -21.16 16.92
C ALA A 17 1.44 -19.75 17.42
N VAL A 18 2.62 -19.23 17.09
CA VAL A 18 2.93 -17.80 17.24
C VAL A 18 2.25 -17.09 16.08
N ASN A 19 1.27 -16.22 16.37
CA ASN A 19 0.71 -15.33 15.36
C ASN A 19 1.80 -14.31 14.98
N ALA A 20 2.46 -14.55 13.84
CA ALA A 20 3.44 -13.61 13.28
C ALA A 20 2.72 -12.39 12.69
N GLU A 21 3.39 -11.24 12.67
CA GLU A 21 2.85 -10.07 11.99
C GLU A 21 2.67 -10.35 10.50
N GLU A 22 1.56 -9.88 9.94
CA GLU A 22 1.24 -10.05 8.52
C GLU A 22 0.35 -8.92 8.01
N ILE A 23 0.37 -8.71 6.70
CA ILE A 23 -0.66 -7.94 6.01
C ILE A 23 -1.66 -8.94 5.43
N LYS A 24 -2.86 -8.96 6.01
CA LYS A 24 -3.95 -9.82 5.55
C LYS A 24 -4.42 -9.42 4.15
N SER A 25 -4.51 -8.12 3.90
CA SER A 25 -4.87 -7.60 2.57
C SER A 25 -4.30 -6.21 2.32
N PHE A 26 -3.89 -5.99 1.08
CA PHE A 26 -3.46 -4.71 0.55
C PHE A 26 -4.31 -4.37 -0.69
N GLN A 27 -5.12 -3.32 -0.61
CA GLN A 27 -5.89 -2.77 -1.73
C GLN A 27 -5.30 -1.44 -2.15
N SER A 28 -5.06 -1.24 -3.45
CA SER A 28 -4.66 0.06 -4.02
C SER A 28 -5.65 0.52 -5.08
N ASP A 29 -6.43 1.55 -4.76
CA ASP A 29 -7.33 2.20 -5.70
C ASP A 29 -6.64 3.44 -6.26
N ILE A 30 -6.40 3.45 -7.57
CA ILE A 30 -5.69 4.51 -8.28
C ILE A 30 -6.65 5.18 -9.25
N LYS A 31 -6.88 6.47 -9.08
CA LYS A 31 -7.69 7.27 -10.00
C LYS A 31 -6.79 8.22 -10.78
N ILE A 32 -6.82 8.11 -12.11
CA ILE A 32 -6.14 9.04 -13.00
C ILE A 32 -7.03 10.25 -13.25
N ASN A 33 -6.52 11.45 -12.96
CA ASN A 33 -7.22 12.71 -13.14
C ASN A 33 -6.96 13.30 -14.53
N LYS A 34 -7.85 14.21 -14.96
CA LYS A 34 -7.75 14.87 -16.29
C LYS A 34 -6.53 15.77 -16.45
N ASP A 35 -5.94 16.23 -15.35
CA ASP A 35 -4.73 17.05 -15.32
C ASP A 35 -3.44 16.22 -15.30
N GLY A 36 -3.55 14.89 -15.39
CA GLY A 36 -2.41 13.97 -15.37
C GLY A 36 -1.87 13.64 -13.99
N THR A 37 -2.49 14.15 -12.92
CA THR A 37 -2.24 13.68 -11.56
C THR A 37 -2.95 12.34 -11.30
N ILE A 38 -2.50 11.62 -10.28
CA ILE A 38 -3.22 10.45 -9.77
C ILE A 38 -3.60 10.64 -8.31
N ASP A 39 -4.78 10.18 -7.94
CA ASP A 39 -5.21 10.01 -6.56
C ASP A 39 -5.06 8.53 -6.20
N VAL A 40 -4.32 8.25 -5.12
CA VAL A 40 -4.09 6.89 -4.63
C VAL A 40 -4.74 6.75 -3.26
N LYS A 41 -5.51 5.68 -3.08
CA LYS A 41 -6.06 5.25 -1.80
C LYS A 41 -5.64 3.81 -1.55
N GLU A 42 -4.77 3.63 -0.56
CA GLU A 42 -4.33 2.32 -0.08
C GLU A 42 -5.17 1.92 1.13
N THR A 43 -5.70 0.69 1.15
CA THR A 43 -6.34 0.10 2.33
C THR A 43 -5.56 -1.13 2.75
N ILE A 44 -4.94 -1.05 3.91
CA ILE A 44 -4.02 -2.07 4.43
C ILE A 44 -4.63 -2.66 5.69
N THR A 45 -4.98 -3.95 5.64
CA THR A 45 -5.41 -4.70 6.83
C THR A 45 -4.19 -5.40 7.40
N TYR A 46 -3.65 -4.82 8.46
CA TYR A 46 -2.44 -5.31 9.13
C TYR A 46 -2.82 -6.07 10.39
N ASP A 47 -2.24 -7.23 10.62
CA ASP A 47 -2.39 -8.00 11.85
C ASP A 47 -1.06 -8.03 12.60
N PHE A 48 -1.03 -7.41 13.78
CA PHE A 48 0.13 -7.44 14.67
C PHE A 48 0.24 -8.75 15.47
N GLY A 49 -0.75 -9.64 15.35
CA GLY A 49 -0.87 -10.81 16.20
C GLY A 49 -0.91 -10.41 17.67
N ASP A 50 -0.11 -11.08 18.49
CA ASP A 50 0.00 -10.82 19.92
C ASP A 50 1.13 -9.81 20.26
N LEU A 51 1.74 -9.18 19.24
CA LEU A 51 2.86 -8.24 19.44
C LEU A 51 2.39 -6.81 19.66
N TYR A 52 2.83 -6.21 20.75
CA TYR A 52 2.59 -4.79 21.02
C TYR A 52 3.44 -3.92 20.09
N ARG A 53 2.78 -3.12 19.26
CA ARG A 53 3.41 -2.16 18.33
C ARG A 53 2.80 -0.78 18.48
N HIS A 54 3.57 0.25 18.13
CA HIS A 54 3.07 1.63 18.13
C HIS A 54 2.27 1.97 16.86
N GLY A 55 2.25 1.09 15.86
CA GLY A 55 1.64 1.25 14.55
C GLY A 55 2.57 0.73 13.45
N ILE A 56 2.47 1.29 12.23
CA ILE A 56 3.20 0.81 11.05
C ILE A 56 4.11 1.88 10.45
N TYR A 57 5.09 1.42 9.67
CA TYR A 57 5.80 2.25 8.70
C TYR A 57 5.28 1.94 7.29
N ARG A 58 5.02 2.98 6.49
CA ARG A 58 4.69 2.85 5.08
C ARG A 58 5.71 3.63 4.24
N ASN A 59 6.51 2.90 3.46
CA ASN A 59 7.52 3.49 2.56
C ASN A 59 7.03 3.50 1.12
N ILE A 60 6.76 4.68 0.58
CA ILE A 60 6.26 4.88 -0.78
C ILE A 60 7.42 5.37 -1.65
N PRO A 61 7.82 4.64 -2.71
CA PRO A 61 8.86 5.09 -3.62
C PRO A 61 8.49 6.45 -4.22
N TYR A 62 9.35 7.46 -4.04
CA TYR A 62 9.10 8.80 -4.60
C TYR A 62 9.90 9.09 -5.89
N ILE A 63 10.67 8.10 -6.35
CA ILE A 63 11.44 8.15 -7.59
C ILE A 63 10.94 7.07 -8.55
N LYS A 64 10.58 7.47 -9.78
CA LYS A 64 10.39 6.54 -10.90
C LYS A 64 11.64 6.50 -11.77
N THR A 65 11.92 5.36 -12.38
CA THR A 65 13.01 5.21 -13.36
C THR A 65 12.39 5.01 -14.73
N ASN A 66 12.76 5.83 -15.72
CA ASN A 66 12.25 5.66 -17.09
C ASN A 66 13.01 4.55 -17.84
N GLN A 67 12.61 4.28 -19.09
CA GLN A 67 13.24 3.26 -19.94
C GLN A 67 14.73 3.52 -20.22
N ASP A 68 15.18 4.79 -20.20
CA ASP A 68 16.59 5.17 -20.35
C ASP A 68 17.41 5.08 -19.04
N GLY A 69 16.80 4.61 -17.95
CA GLY A 69 17.45 4.56 -16.63
C GLY A 69 17.52 5.90 -15.89
N LYS A 70 16.88 6.97 -16.40
CA LYS A 70 16.82 8.26 -15.72
C LYS A 70 15.85 8.20 -14.55
N LYS A 71 16.31 8.69 -13.39
CA LYS A 71 15.52 8.84 -12.18
C LYS A 71 14.73 10.15 -12.22
N LEU A 72 13.42 10.05 -12.12
CA LEU A 72 12.48 11.17 -12.09
C LEU A 72 11.80 11.22 -10.74
N GLN A 73 11.81 12.39 -10.12
CA GLN A 73 11.14 12.62 -8.86
C GLN A 73 9.64 12.84 -9.10
N LEU A 74 8.83 12.13 -8.32
CA LEU A 74 7.39 12.31 -8.26
C LEU A 74 7.04 13.37 -7.21
N ASP A 75 5.99 14.13 -7.47
CA ASP A 75 5.50 15.15 -6.53
C ASP A 75 4.32 14.61 -5.72
N PHE A 76 4.43 14.58 -4.40
CA PHE A 76 3.40 14.02 -3.52
C PHE A 76 2.75 15.10 -2.64
N SER A 77 1.43 15.07 -2.59
CA SER A 77 0.64 16.03 -1.82
C SER A 77 -0.59 15.36 -1.18
N SER A 78 -1.30 16.13 -0.35
CA SER A 78 -2.61 15.75 0.20
C SER A 78 -2.67 14.41 0.94
N PHE A 79 -1.66 14.11 1.76
CA PHE A 79 -1.67 12.91 2.60
C PHE A 79 -2.79 12.94 3.65
N SER A 80 -3.45 11.80 3.82
CA SER A 80 -4.37 11.51 4.92
C SER A 80 -4.21 10.06 5.35
N VAL A 81 -4.39 9.79 6.65
CA VAL A 81 -4.36 8.44 7.20
C VAL A 81 -5.52 8.29 8.18
N THR A 82 -6.41 7.34 7.92
CA THR A 82 -7.56 7.04 8.77
C THR A 82 -7.72 5.54 9.00
N ASP A 83 -8.58 5.15 9.94
CA ASP A 83 -9.11 3.79 10.03
C ASP A 83 -10.29 3.59 9.05
N GLU A 84 -10.91 2.42 9.09
CA GLU A 84 -12.08 2.07 8.27
C GLU A 84 -13.35 2.87 8.63
N ASN A 85 -13.38 3.50 9.80
CA ASN A 85 -14.47 4.34 10.28
C ASN A 85 -14.23 5.84 10.02
N ASN A 86 -13.17 6.18 9.26
CA ASN A 86 -12.72 7.54 8.97
C ASN A 86 -12.19 8.32 10.19
N LEU A 87 -11.78 7.64 11.25
CA LEU A 87 -11.07 8.27 12.36
C LEU A 87 -9.60 8.46 12.01
N SER A 88 -9.08 9.66 12.18
CA SER A 88 -7.72 10.01 11.79
C SER A 88 -6.67 9.32 12.68
N TYR A 89 -5.65 8.74 12.04
CA TYR A 89 -4.43 8.35 12.72
C TYR A 89 -3.48 9.54 12.88
N ARG A 90 -2.69 9.51 13.96
CA ARG A 90 -1.48 10.32 14.06
C ARG A 90 -0.43 9.75 13.11
N TYR A 91 0.27 10.62 12.39
CA TYR A 91 1.40 10.20 11.58
C TYR A 91 2.42 11.32 11.39
N SER A 92 3.66 10.96 11.09
CA SER A 92 4.69 11.88 10.60
C SER A 92 5.19 11.44 9.23
N ARG A 93 5.70 12.40 8.46
CA ARG A 93 6.21 12.18 7.10
C ARG A 93 7.66 12.64 7.00
N SER A 94 8.50 11.80 6.41
CA SER A 94 9.91 12.11 6.12
C SER A 94 10.34 11.49 4.79
N THR A 95 11.42 12.00 4.20
CA THR A 95 12.03 11.42 3.00
C THR A 95 13.31 10.70 3.37
N ILE A 96 13.38 9.39 3.13
CA ILE A 96 14.51 8.52 3.51
C ILE A 96 14.73 7.51 2.39
N ASN A 97 15.99 7.30 1.97
CA ASN A 97 16.37 6.25 1.01
C ASN A 97 15.53 6.21 -0.30
N ASN A 98 15.22 7.35 -0.90
CA ASN A 98 14.36 7.45 -2.09
C ASN A 98 12.87 7.08 -1.88
N ASN A 99 12.44 7.01 -0.61
CA ASN A 99 11.04 6.81 -0.24
C ASN A 99 10.49 7.99 0.57
N ILE A 100 9.19 8.25 0.40
CA ILE A 100 8.41 8.94 1.42
C ILE A 100 8.05 7.90 2.47
N GLN A 101 8.52 8.08 3.69
CA GLN A 101 8.17 7.27 4.83
C GLN A 101 7.07 7.95 5.64
N LEU A 102 5.96 7.24 5.82
CA LEU A 102 4.94 7.57 6.80
C LEU A 102 5.15 6.69 8.04
N LYS A 103 5.37 7.32 9.18
CA LYS A 103 5.33 6.65 10.49
C LYS A 103 3.95 6.88 11.07
N ILE A 104 3.13 5.83 11.11
CA ILE A 104 1.71 5.90 11.45
C ILE A 104 1.50 5.28 12.82
N GLY A 105 0.83 5.99 13.73
CA GLY A 105 0.52 5.53 15.08
C GLY A 105 0.91 6.53 16.17
N ASP A 106 0.81 6.10 17.42
CA ASP A 106 1.08 6.93 18.61
C ASP A 106 2.28 6.39 19.40
N SER A 107 3.25 7.24 19.69
CA SER A 107 4.44 6.84 20.46
C SER A 107 4.14 6.47 21.91
N ASN A 108 2.99 6.87 22.45
CA ASN A 108 2.59 6.65 23.84
C ASN A 108 1.56 5.52 23.98
N MET A 109 1.09 4.94 22.89
CA MET A 109 0.11 3.83 22.90
C MET A 109 0.62 2.67 22.06
N THR A 110 0.26 1.46 22.46
CA THR A 110 0.50 0.27 21.65
C THR A 110 -0.81 -0.38 21.23
N VAL A 111 -0.75 -1.09 20.12
CA VAL A 111 -1.83 -1.84 19.50
C VAL A 111 -1.37 -3.27 19.23
N THR A 112 -2.33 -4.19 19.17
CA THR A 112 -2.16 -5.63 18.90
C THR A 112 -3.32 -6.09 18.03
N GLY A 113 -3.20 -7.23 17.36
CA GLY A 113 -4.25 -7.78 16.51
C GLY A 113 -4.47 -6.96 15.23
N VAL A 114 -5.69 -7.04 14.69
CA VAL A 114 -6.01 -6.52 13.36
C VAL A 114 -6.39 -5.04 13.39
N HIS A 115 -5.76 -4.25 12.53
CA HIS A 115 -6.05 -2.85 12.29
C HIS A 115 -6.11 -2.52 10.80
N SER A 116 -6.99 -1.59 10.43
CA SER A 116 -7.08 -1.06 9.06
C SER A 116 -6.39 0.29 8.97
N TYR A 117 -5.54 0.46 7.96
CA TYR A 117 -4.92 1.73 7.62
C TYR A 117 -5.37 2.16 6.23
N VAL A 118 -6.16 3.21 6.17
CA VAL A 118 -6.60 3.84 4.93
C VAL A 118 -5.72 5.06 4.67
N ILE A 119 -4.81 4.94 3.71
CA ILE A 119 -3.82 5.97 3.36
C ILE A 119 -4.22 6.58 2.03
N SER A 120 -4.44 7.89 1.98
CA SER A 120 -4.78 8.61 0.75
C SER A 120 -3.73 9.68 0.44
N TYR A 121 -3.34 9.82 -0.82
CA TYR A 121 -2.43 10.87 -1.28
C TYR A 121 -2.58 11.14 -2.78
N ARG A 122 -2.12 12.31 -3.22
CA ARG A 122 -2.08 12.73 -4.61
C ARG A 122 -0.66 12.74 -5.13
N VAL A 123 -0.48 12.34 -6.39
CA VAL A 123 0.83 12.26 -7.05
C VAL A 123 0.82 12.95 -8.41
N GLY A 124 1.77 13.87 -8.60
CA GLY A 124 2.09 14.51 -9.86
C GLY A 124 3.32 13.90 -10.52
N GLY A 125 3.36 13.93 -11.85
CA GLY A 125 4.48 13.41 -12.64
C GLY A 125 4.53 11.88 -12.74
N ALA A 126 3.48 11.17 -12.29
CA ALA A 126 3.39 9.71 -12.36
C ALA A 126 3.28 9.22 -13.81
N LEU A 127 2.50 9.91 -14.64
CA LEU A 127 2.33 9.57 -16.06
C LEU A 127 3.58 9.90 -16.89
N THR A 128 3.80 9.10 -17.91
CA THR A 128 4.75 9.33 -18.99
C THR A 128 3.95 9.46 -20.28
N TYR A 129 4.21 10.49 -21.07
CA TYR A 129 3.46 10.78 -22.30
C TYR A 129 4.30 10.38 -23.52
N PHE A 130 3.73 9.56 -24.40
CA PHE A 130 4.31 9.20 -25.69
C PHE A 130 3.47 9.78 -26.83
N SER A 131 3.94 9.64 -28.06
CA SER A 131 3.24 10.18 -29.23
C SER A 131 1.91 9.48 -29.54
N ASP A 132 1.76 8.24 -29.11
CA ASP A 132 0.66 7.34 -29.45
C ASP A 132 -0.12 6.83 -28.23
N HIS A 133 0.42 6.96 -27.01
CA HIS A 133 -0.22 6.55 -25.77
C HIS A 133 0.36 7.26 -24.54
N ASP A 134 -0.32 7.12 -23.41
CA ASP A 134 0.17 7.52 -22.09
C ASP A 134 0.45 6.26 -21.25
N GLU A 135 1.49 6.29 -20.42
CA GLU A 135 1.89 5.17 -19.56
C GLU A 135 1.88 5.58 -18.09
N LEU A 136 1.27 4.75 -17.24
CA LEU A 136 1.39 4.82 -15.79
C LEU A 136 2.29 3.68 -15.30
N TYR A 137 3.47 4.02 -14.77
CA TYR A 137 4.30 3.09 -14.02
C TYR A 137 4.11 3.34 -12.52
N TRP A 138 3.45 2.40 -11.83
CA TRP A 138 3.15 2.53 -10.41
C TRP A 138 3.47 1.26 -9.64
N ASN A 139 4.24 1.37 -8.55
CA ASN A 139 4.48 0.24 -7.65
C ASN A 139 3.33 0.16 -6.62
N VAL A 140 2.42 -0.80 -6.84
CA VAL A 140 1.17 -0.97 -6.07
C VAL A 140 1.42 -1.15 -4.58
N THR A 141 2.32 -2.06 -4.18
CA THR A 141 2.53 -2.41 -2.76
C THR A 141 3.76 -1.74 -2.15
N GLY A 142 4.74 -1.38 -2.98
CA GLY A 142 6.13 -1.19 -2.55
C GLY A 142 6.86 -2.53 -2.36
N ASN A 143 8.17 -2.47 -2.15
CA ASN A 143 9.04 -3.66 -1.99
C ASN A 143 9.63 -3.79 -0.58
N GLU A 144 9.19 -2.97 0.37
CA GLU A 144 9.89 -2.73 1.65
C GLU A 144 9.09 -3.19 2.87
N TRP A 145 8.15 -4.10 2.68
CA TRP A 145 7.44 -4.73 3.79
C TRP A 145 8.28 -5.84 4.39
N ASP A 146 8.53 -5.77 5.70
CA ASP A 146 9.25 -6.80 6.46
C ASP A 146 8.36 -8.00 6.85
N VAL A 147 7.07 -7.94 6.50
CA VAL A 147 6.05 -8.92 6.82
C VAL A 147 5.40 -9.47 5.55
N PRO A 148 4.90 -10.72 5.55
CA PRO A 148 4.21 -11.28 4.40
C PRO A 148 2.93 -10.50 4.08
N ILE A 149 2.58 -10.44 2.78
CA ILE A 149 1.30 -9.91 2.29
C ILE A 149 0.51 -11.08 1.72
N ASN A 150 -0.63 -11.39 2.32
CA ASN A 150 -1.42 -12.56 1.96
C ASN A 150 -2.29 -12.34 0.73
N TYR A 151 -2.83 -11.12 0.56
CA TYR A 151 -3.68 -10.76 -0.57
C TYR A 151 -3.38 -9.35 -1.07
N VAL A 152 -3.27 -9.19 -2.39
CA VAL A 152 -3.05 -7.90 -3.04
C VAL A 152 -4.10 -7.72 -4.13
N ASN A 153 -4.74 -6.57 -4.17
CA ASN A 153 -5.59 -6.16 -5.27
C ASN A 153 -5.35 -4.68 -5.62
N SER A 154 -5.52 -4.35 -6.90
CA SER A 154 -5.38 -3.00 -7.39
C SER A 154 -6.42 -2.70 -8.46
N GLU A 155 -7.02 -1.53 -8.36
CA GLU A 155 -7.99 -1.03 -9.32
C GLU A 155 -7.54 0.32 -9.87
N ILE A 156 -7.59 0.48 -11.20
CA ILE A 156 -7.21 1.72 -11.88
C ILE A 156 -8.45 2.30 -12.57
N THR A 157 -8.83 3.52 -12.18
CA THR A 157 -9.91 4.28 -12.79
C THR A 157 -9.35 5.34 -13.73
N LEU A 158 -9.73 5.25 -15.01
CA LEU A 158 -9.37 6.23 -16.05
C LEU A 158 -10.31 7.45 -16.01
N PRO A 159 -9.85 8.64 -16.46
CA PRO A 159 -10.71 9.81 -16.55
C PRO A 159 -11.78 9.61 -17.63
N TYR A 160 -13.00 10.05 -17.35
CA TYR A 160 -14.07 10.06 -18.35
C TYR A 160 -13.81 11.15 -19.41
N PHE A 161 -13.54 10.74 -20.64
CA PHE A 161 -13.48 11.63 -21.79
C PHE A 161 -14.86 11.68 -22.47
N SER A 162 -15.59 12.77 -22.30
CA SER A 162 -16.75 13.05 -23.13
C SER A 162 -16.25 13.63 -24.46
N SER A 163 -16.38 12.89 -25.55
CA SER A 163 -16.21 13.46 -26.89
C SER A 163 -17.25 14.56 -27.09
N LYS A 164 -16.81 15.82 -27.11
CA LYS A 164 -17.66 16.93 -27.56
C LYS A 164 -17.83 16.74 -29.07
N VAL A 165 -18.97 16.21 -29.50
CA VAL A 165 -19.37 16.25 -30.92
C VAL A 165 -19.83 17.68 -31.18
N GLU A 166 -18.95 18.53 -31.68
CA GLU A 166 -19.36 19.78 -32.31
C GLU A 166 -20.13 19.42 -33.58
N LYS A 167 -21.47 19.46 -33.50
CA LYS A 167 -22.30 19.55 -34.69
C LYS A 167 -22.14 20.97 -35.25
N ASN A 168 -21.26 21.12 -36.24
CA ASN A 168 -21.29 22.29 -37.11
C ASN A 168 -22.59 22.22 -37.93
N ASN A 169 -23.64 22.87 -37.43
CA ASN A 169 -24.79 23.20 -38.25
C ASN A 169 -24.44 24.46 -39.05
N ASP A 170 -23.67 24.30 -40.11
CA ASP A 170 -23.67 25.26 -41.21
C ASP A 170 -24.96 25.03 -42.00
N SER A 171 -26.02 25.72 -41.60
CA SER A 171 -27.17 25.99 -42.46
C SER A 171 -26.92 27.30 -43.19
N SER A 172 -26.58 27.14 -44.46
CA SER A 172 -26.71 28.05 -45.64
C SER A 172 -27.35 29.41 -45.44
#